data_AF-A0A1H8K396-F1
#
_entry.id   AF-A0A1H8K396-F1
#
_cell.length_a   1.000
_cell.length_b   1.000
_cell.length_c   1.000
_cell.angle_alpha   90.00
_cell.angle_beta   90.00
_cell.angle_gamma   90.00
#
_symmetry.space_group_name_H-M   'P 1'
#
loop_
_entity.id
_entity.type
_entity.pdbx_description
1 polymer ?
#
loop_
_entity_poly.entity_id
_entity_poly.type
_entity_poly.pdbx_seq_one_letter_code
_entity_poly.pdbx_strand_id
1 'polypeptide(L)'
;MSIVAPEQARRTVITPSVAAIDESGRARTYEVRTFGCQMNVHDSERLSGSLEAAGYVSANGDEADIVVINTCAVRENADNKLYGNLGYLASVKRKHAGMQIAVGGCLAQKDKTTILEKAPWVDVVFGTHNMGSLPSLLERARHNGEAQLEILESLETFPSTLPTKRDSSYSGWVSISVGCNNTCTFCIVPALRGKEKDRRPGEILAEIQALVDDGAIEVTLLGQNVNSYGVEFGDRLAFGKLLRAAGKIDGLERIRFTSPHPAAFTDDVIDAMAETPAVMPQLHMPLQSGSDRVLKAMRRSYRGAKFLGILDRVRAQMPNAAISTDIIVGFPGETEEDFQETLRVVEQARFATAFTFQYSIRPGTPAATMPDQVPKAVVQDRYERLAALQERISLEENQAMIGREVELLVANGGRKDNDTHRLSGRAPDSRLVHFDVPAGSPRPRPGDMVTVVVTQAAPFHLIADSTTDAPLRIRSTRAGDAWDRMEAESCGVPAHGGATSGPGPVSLGLPTIGLRLESGATTIPIYNVNDDER
;
A
#
# COMPACT_ATOMS: atom_id res chain seq x y z
N MET A 1 40.48 0.47 12.54
CA MET A 1 40.46 0.31 11.06
C MET A 1 39.40 1.27 10.56
N SER A 2 39.81 2.30 9.80
CA SER A 2 38.94 3.41 9.40
C SER A 2 37.78 2.90 8.55
N ILE A 3 36.55 3.08 9.01
CA ILE A 3 35.34 2.77 8.25
C ILE A 3 35.22 3.84 7.16
N VAL A 4 35.62 3.49 5.95
CA VAL A 4 35.31 4.29 4.76
C VAL A 4 33.79 4.29 4.62
N ALA A 5 33.17 5.47 4.65
CA ALA A 5 31.74 5.62 4.42
C ALA A 5 31.38 4.96 3.09
N PRO A 6 30.34 4.09 3.04
CA PRO A 6 29.92 3.51 1.77
C PRO A 6 29.52 4.64 0.82
N GLU A 7 30.04 4.59 -0.40
CA GLU A 7 29.66 5.45 -1.52
C GLU A 7 28.13 5.49 -1.57
N GLN A 8 27.55 6.66 -1.25
CA GLN A 8 26.10 6.86 -1.28
C GLN A 8 25.58 6.34 -2.62
N ALA A 9 24.61 5.42 -2.60
CA ALA A 9 23.94 4.96 -3.81
C ALA A 9 23.52 6.22 -4.61
N ARG A 10 24.16 6.43 -5.77
CA ARG A 10 23.91 7.62 -6.60
C ARG A 10 22.41 7.65 -6.92
N ARG A 11 21.69 8.62 -6.34
CA ARG A 11 20.29 8.88 -6.69
C ARG A 11 20.20 9.06 -8.20
N THR A 12 19.21 8.43 -8.82
CA THR A 12 18.92 8.61 -10.23
C THR A 12 18.52 10.06 -10.44
N VAL A 13 19.36 10.80 -11.15
CA VAL A 13 19.04 12.18 -11.53
C VAL A 13 18.09 12.12 -12.71
N ILE A 14 16.90 12.69 -12.53
CA ILE A 14 15.92 12.86 -13.61
C ILE A 14 16.05 14.28 -14.11
N THR A 15 16.36 14.43 -15.39
CA THR A 15 16.44 15.74 -16.04
C THR A 15 15.03 16.31 -16.18
N PRO A 16 14.82 17.62 -15.90
CA PRO A 16 13.57 18.29 -16.22
C PRO A 16 13.16 18.05 -17.67
N SER A 17 11.93 17.63 -17.90
CA SER A 17 11.41 17.42 -19.25
C SER A 17 10.81 18.71 -19.78
N VAL A 18 11.16 19.07 -21.01
CA VAL A 18 10.50 20.17 -21.73
C VAL A 18 9.01 19.88 -21.96
N ALA A 19 8.59 18.62 -21.89
CA ALA A 19 7.19 18.22 -21.98
C ALA A 19 6.39 18.49 -20.70
N ALA A 20 7.06 18.86 -19.59
CA ALA A 20 6.38 19.22 -18.35
C ALA A 20 5.71 20.59 -18.39
N ILE A 21 6.00 21.41 -19.40
CA ILE A 21 5.35 22.70 -19.63
C ILE A 21 4.51 22.60 -20.91
N ASP A 22 3.28 23.11 -20.88
CA ASP A 22 2.43 23.20 -22.06
C ASP A 22 2.75 24.44 -22.94
N GLU A 23 2.10 24.56 -24.10
CA GLU A 23 2.35 25.64 -25.05
C GLU A 23 2.04 27.04 -24.48
N SER A 24 1.24 27.11 -23.41
CA SER A 24 0.90 28.35 -22.72
C SER A 24 1.90 28.73 -21.60
N GLY A 25 2.90 27.87 -21.34
CA GLY A 25 3.86 28.06 -20.26
C GLY A 25 3.38 27.53 -18.90
N ARG A 26 2.24 26.82 -18.85
CA ARG A 26 1.72 26.22 -17.61
C ARG A 26 2.36 24.85 -17.37
N ALA A 27 2.69 24.55 -16.12
CA ALA A 27 3.12 23.21 -15.72
C ALA A 27 1.98 22.20 -15.89
N ARG A 28 2.28 21.09 -16.58
CA ARG A 28 1.33 20.02 -16.81
C ARG A 28 1.08 19.23 -15.54
N THR A 29 -0.19 18.90 -15.34
CA THR A 29 -0.65 18.17 -14.17
C THR A 29 -0.58 16.66 -14.37
N TYR A 30 -0.34 15.90 -13.31
CA TYR A 30 -0.37 14.44 -13.34
C TYR A 30 -1.27 13.84 -12.25
N GLU A 31 -1.80 12.65 -12.52
CA GLU A 31 -2.53 11.81 -11.57
C GLU A 31 -2.01 10.36 -11.69
N VAL A 32 -1.61 9.76 -10.57
CA VAL A 32 -1.23 8.33 -10.52
C VAL A 32 -2.37 7.52 -9.88
N ARG A 33 -3.02 6.66 -10.67
CA ARG A 33 -4.05 5.73 -10.22
C ARG A 33 -3.45 4.37 -9.93
N THR A 34 -3.40 4.02 -8.65
CA THR A 34 -2.82 2.76 -8.19
C THR A 34 -3.88 1.68 -8.04
N PHE A 35 -3.72 0.57 -8.76
CA PHE A 35 -4.55 -0.63 -8.62
C PHE A 35 -3.68 -1.83 -8.31
N GLY A 36 -3.71 -2.33 -7.07
CA GLY A 36 -2.91 -3.52 -6.78
C GLY A 36 -2.62 -3.79 -5.32
N CYS A 37 -1.37 -4.16 -5.08
CA CYS A 37 -0.82 -4.48 -3.77
C CYS A 37 0.07 -3.35 -3.24
N GLN A 38 0.64 -3.54 -2.04
CA GLN A 38 1.52 -2.56 -1.42
C GLN A 38 2.76 -2.23 -2.27
N MET A 39 3.25 -3.19 -3.06
CA MET A 39 4.32 -2.91 -4.00
C MET A 39 3.90 -1.90 -5.08
N ASN A 40 2.65 -1.95 -5.55
CA ASN A 40 2.16 -0.95 -6.51
C ASN A 40 2.01 0.43 -5.85
N VAL A 41 1.62 0.51 -4.57
CA VAL A 41 1.56 1.79 -3.84
C VAL A 41 2.96 2.42 -3.78
N HIS A 42 3.95 1.64 -3.34
CA HIS A 42 5.34 2.09 -3.29
C HIS A 42 5.93 2.41 -4.68
N ASP A 43 5.62 1.60 -5.70
CA ASP A 43 6.01 1.90 -7.08
C ASP A 43 5.38 3.22 -7.57
N SER A 44 4.14 3.52 -7.16
CA SER A 44 3.46 4.77 -7.49
C SER A 44 4.06 6.01 -6.82
N GLU A 45 4.52 5.91 -5.57
CA GLU A 45 5.25 7.01 -4.90
C GLU A 45 6.51 7.40 -5.70
N ARG A 46 7.19 6.41 -6.28
CA ARG A 46 8.38 6.62 -7.14
C ARG A 46 8.02 7.16 -8.53
N LEU A 47 6.89 6.74 -9.10
CA LEU A 47 6.37 7.31 -10.33
C LEU A 47 6.04 8.79 -10.16
N SER A 48 5.33 9.14 -9.07
CA SER A 48 5.04 10.52 -8.70
C SER A 48 6.32 11.33 -8.51
N GLY A 49 7.28 10.85 -7.71
CA GLY A 49 8.55 11.55 -7.50
C GLY A 49 9.35 11.72 -8.80
N SER A 50 9.29 10.74 -9.71
CA SER A 50 9.94 10.82 -11.01
C SER A 50 9.32 11.88 -11.93
N LEU A 51 7.99 12.03 -11.88
CA LEU A 51 7.28 13.08 -12.60
C LEU A 51 7.57 14.47 -12.02
N GLU A 52 7.59 14.61 -10.70
CA GLU A 52 7.92 15.90 -10.07
C GLU A 52 9.37 16.34 -10.34
N ALA A 53 10.32 15.40 -10.29
CA ALA A 53 11.70 15.68 -10.65
C ALA A 53 11.85 16.09 -12.13
N ALA A 54 10.96 15.61 -12.99
CA ALA A 54 10.86 16.03 -14.39
C ALA A 54 10.13 17.37 -14.60
N GLY A 55 9.55 17.97 -13.54
CA GLY A 55 8.88 19.28 -13.57
C GLY A 55 7.36 19.24 -13.69
N TYR A 56 6.73 18.06 -13.65
CA TYR A 56 5.27 17.93 -13.60
C TYR A 56 4.74 18.26 -12.22
N VAL A 57 3.47 18.67 -12.12
CA VAL A 57 2.82 18.99 -10.84
C VAL A 57 1.61 18.10 -10.58
N SER A 58 1.29 17.79 -9.33
CA SER A 58 0.11 16.97 -9.02
C SER A 58 -1.19 17.70 -9.39
N ALA A 59 -2.17 16.97 -9.92
CA ALA A 59 -3.51 17.51 -10.13
C ALA A 59 -4.25 17.71 -8.79
N ASN A 60 -5.00 18.80 -8.66
CA ASN A 60 -5.77 19.16 -7.46
C ASN A 60 -7.28 19.03 -7.70
N GLY A 61 -7.75 17.84 -8.10
CA GLY A 61 -9.16 17.55 -8.34
C GLY A 61 -9.70 17.88 -9.74
N ASP A 62 -8.91 18.59 -10.55
CA ASP A 62 -9.17 18.80 -11.99
C ASP A 62 -8.74 17.58 -12.84
N GLU A 63 -9.22 17.51 -14.08
CA GLU A 63 -8.76 16.52 -15.07
C GLU A 63 -7.25 16.72 -15.35
N ALA A 64 -6.44 15.69 -15.09
CA ALA A 64 -5.00 15.77 -15.23
C ALA A 64 -4.53 15.72 -16.70
N ASP A 65 -3.48 16.46 -17.04
CA ASP A 65 -2.82 16.38 -18.35
C ASP A 65 -2.19 14.99 -18.59
N ILE A 66 -1.77 14.31 -17.53
CA ILE A 66 -1.20 12.96 -17.56
C ILE A 66 -1.89 12.07 -16.55
N VAL A 67 -2.44 10.95 -17.00
CA VAL A 67 -2.96 9.90 -16.10
C VAL A 67 -2.11 8.65 -16.22
N VAL A 68 -1.49 8.24 -15.11
CA VAL A 68 -0.71 7.01 -15.01
C VAL A 68 -1.51 5.95 -14.28
N ILE A 69 -1.81 4.83 -14.93
CA ILE A 69 -2.42 3.66 -14.28
C ILE A 69 -1.31 2.68 -13.91
N ASN A 70 -0.99 2.57 -12.62
CA ASN A 70 -0.08 1.52 -12.11
C ASN A 70 -0.88 0.31 -11.64
N THR A 71 -0.84 -0.78 -12.38
CA THR A 71 -1.77 -1.91 -12.23
C THR A 71 -1.09 -3.24 -11.92
N CYS A 72 -1.74 -4.05 -11.08
CA CYS A 72 -1.31 -5.38 -10.67
C CYS A 72 -1.81 -6.47 -11.62
N ALA A 73 -1.06 -7.57 -11.76
CA ALA A 73 -1.46 -8.75 -12.53
C ALA A 73 -1.95 -9.92 -11.66
N VAL A 74 -2.04 -9.72 -10.34
CA VAL A 74 -2.19 -10.79 -9.33
C VAL A 74 -3.56 -10.77 -8.64
N ARG A 75 -4.37 -9.73 -8.79
CA ARG A 75 -5.75 -9.72 -8.27
C ARG A 75 -6.74 -10.16 -9.34
N GLU A 76 -7.85 -10.75 -8.91
CA GLU A 76 -8.98 -11.03 -9.81
C GLU A 76 -9.57 -9.69 -10.30
N ASN A 77 -10.08 -9.67 -11.54
CA ASN A 77 -10.65 -8.48 -12.19
C ASN A 77 -9.68 -7.30 -12.38
N ALA A 78 -8.37 -7.49 -12.20
CA ALA A 78 -7.40 -6.43 -12.50
C ALA A 78 -7.46 -5.99 -13.96
N ASP A 79 -7.60 -6.96 -14.89
CA ASP A 79 -7.77 -6.71 -16.32
C ASP A 79 -9.05 -5.91 -16.58
N ASN A 80 -10.19 -6.37 -16.05
CA ASN A 80 -11.49 -5.69 -16.20
C ASN A 80 -11.46 -4.26 -15.66
N LYS A 81 -10.84 -4.05 -14.49
CA LYS A 81 -10.68 -2.71 -13.91
C LYS A 81 -9.78 -1.82 -14.78
N LEU A 82 -8.68 -2.34 -15.31
CA LEU A 82 -7.80 -1.59 -16.21
C LEU A 82 -8.57 -1.15 -17.45
N TYR A 83 -9.16 -2.07 -18.20
CA TYR A 83 -9.83 -1.75 -19.47
C TYR A 83 -11.08 -0.89 -19.27
N GLY A 84 -11.82 -1.08 -18.17
CA GLY A 84 -12.92 -0.19 -17.79
C GLY A 84 -12.46 1.25 -17.54
N ASN A 85 -11.35 1.44 -16.81
CA ASN A 85 -10.76 2.77 -16.59
C ASN A 85 -10.22 3.37 -17.89
N LEU A 86 -9.56 2.58 -18.73
CA LEU A 86 -9.06 3.04 -20.03
C LEU A 86 -10.21 3.49 -20.94
N GLY A 87 -11.33 2.78 -20.95
CA GLY A 87 -12.53 3.18 -21.71
C GLY A 87 -13.10 4.52 -21.22
N TYR A 88 -13.16 4.74 -19.91
CA TYR A 88 -13.54 6.04 -19.34
C TYR A 88 -12.55 7.14 -19.74
N LEU A 89 -11.25 6.91 -19.57
CA LEU A 89 -10.20 7.87 -19.92
C LEU A 89 -10.16 8.21 -21.41
N ALA A 90 -10.57 7.29 -22.29
CA ALA A 90 -10.74 7.60 -23.72
C ALA A 90 -11.76 8.71 -23.94
N SER A 91 -12.84 8.76 -23.14
CA SER A 91 -13.85 9.80 -23.24
C SER A 91 -13.36 11.15 -22.71
N VAL A 92 -12.52 11.13 -21.68
CA VAL A 92 -11.86 12.31 -21.10
C VAL A 92 -10.83 12.87 -22.07
N LYS A 93 -9.91 12.04 -22.58
CA LYS A 93 -8.87 12.42 -23.55
C LYS A 93 -9.41 13.02 -24.84
N ARG A 94 -10.61 12.64 -25.27
CA ARG A 94 -11.29 13.26 -26.43
C ARG A 94 -11.69 14.72 -26.19
N LYS A 95 -11.94 15.09 -24.93
CA LYS A 95 -12.33 16.46 -24.52
C LYS A 95 -11.13 17.27 -24.05
N HIS A 96 -10.14 16.61 -23.45
CA HIS A 96 -8.92 17.21 -22.95
C HIS A 96 -7.79 17.08 -23.96
N ALA A 97 -7.65 18.07 -24.85
CA ALA A 97 -6.61 18.08 -25.88
C ALA A 97 -5.20 17.96 -25.25
N GLY A 98 -4.34 17.15 -25.86
CA GLY A 98 -2.96 16.94 -25.40
C GLY A 98 -2.80 16.11 -24.13
N MET A 99 -3.89 15.51 -23.60
CA MET A 99 -3.83 14.57 -22.48
C MET A 99 -3.09 13.29 -22.86
N GLN A 100 -2.23 12.79 -21.97
CA GLN A 100 -1.53 11.51 -22.13
C GLN A 100 -1.97 10.48 -21.09
N ILE A 101 -1.99 9.21 -21.50
CA ILE A 101 -2.34 8.06 -20.67
C ILE A 101 -1.15 7.10 -20.69
N ALA A 102 -0.62 6.80 -19.50
CA ALA A 102 0.44 5.81 -19.32
C ALA A 102 -0.09 4.61 -18.52
N VAL A 103 0.32 3.40 -18.88
CA VAL A 103 -0.03 2.16 -18.18
C VAL A 103 1.24 1.43 -17.76
N GLY A 104 1.36 1.17 -16.46
CA GLY A 104 2.52 0.55 -15.84
C GLY A 104 2.16 -0.60 -14.91
N GLY A 105 3.20 -1.20 -14.33
CA GLY A 105 3.07 -2.23 -13.30
C GLY A 105 3.04 -3.66 -13.86
N CYS A 106 2.73 -4.63 -12.98
CA CYS A 106 2.82 -6.06 -13.31
C CYS A 106 1.93 -6.46 -14.49
N LEU A 107 0.76 -5.84 -14.65
CA LEU A 107 -0.14 -6.17 -15.75
C LEU A 107 0.38 -5.64 -17.10
N ALA A 108 0.98 -4.45 -17.11
CA ALA A 108 1.67 -3.93 -18.29
C ALA A 108 2.84 -4.82 -18.72
N GLN A 109 3.63 -5.32 -17.76
CA GLN A 109 4.71 -6.29 -18.00
C GLN A 109 4.21 -7.59 -18.66
N LYS A 110 2.99 -8.02 -18.31
CA LYS A 110 2.36 -9.24 -18.82
C LYS A 110 1.75 -9.03 -20.21
N ASP A 111 0.85 -8.04 -20.34
CA ASP A 111 -0.01 -7.86 -21.52
C ASP A 111 0.72 -7.10 -22.65
N LYS A 112 1.73 -6.29 -22.35
CA LYS A 112 2.61 -5.62 -23.33
C LYS A 112 1.82 -4.97 -24.50
N THR A 113 1.96 -5.47 -25.72
CA THR A 113 1.31 -4.96 -26.94
C THR A 113 -0.21 -5.10 -26.90
N THR A 114 -0.75 -6.09 -26.18
CA THR A 114 -2.20 -6.32 -26.09
C THR A 114 -2.94 -5.12 -25.48
N ILE A 115 -2.27 -4.33 -24.63
CA ILE A 115 -2.84 -3.08 -24.10
C ILE A 115 -3.06 -2.08 -25.24
N LEU A 116 -2.08 -1.90 -26.13
CA LEU A 116 -2.18 -0.98 -27.26
C LEU A 116 -3.18 -1.47 -28.32
N GLU A 117 -3.26 -2.78 -28.54
CA GLU A 117 -4.25 -3.39 -29.45
C GLU A 117 -5.70 -3.14 -28.96
N LYS A 118 -5.95 -3.25 -27.65
CA LYS A 118 -7.28 -3.08 -27.05
C LYS A 118 -7.63 -1.64 -26.70
N ALA A 119 -6.62 -0.81 -26.39
CA ALA A 119 -6.79 0.59 -26.02
C ALA A 119 -5.78 1.46 -26.80
N PRO A 120 -6.00 1.73 -28.10
CA PRO A 120 -5.07 2.47 -28.96
C PRO A 120 -4.85 3.94 -28.55
N TRP A 121 -5.65 4.45 -27.62
CA TRP A 121 -5.51 5.81 -27.07
C TRP A 121 -4.49 5.91 -25.93
N VAL A 122 -3.86 4.80 -25.51
CA VAL A 122 -2.75 4.79 -24.54
C VAL A 122 -1.46 5.24 -25.22
N ASP A 123 -0.74 6.18 -24.60
CA ASP A 123 0.48 6.77 -25.17
C ASP A 123 1.75 6.06 -24.70
N VAL A 124 1.74 5.51 -23.48
CA VAL A 124 2.92 4.85 -22.91
C VAL A 124 2.52 3.56 -22.20
N VAL A 125 3.25 2.48 -22.48
CA VAL A 125 3.18 1.22 -21.73
C VAL A 125 4.58 0.87 -21.24
N PHE A 126 4.74 0.72 -19.92
CA PHE A 126 6.02 0.44 -19.29
C PHE A 126 5.94 -0.70 -18.27
N GLY A 127 7.07 -1.35 -18.03
CA GLY A 127 7.18 -2.53 -17.18
C GLY A 127 7.39 -2.22 -15.70
N THR A 128 7.62 -3.27 -14.92
CA THR A 128 7.96 -3.13 -13.48
C THR A 128 9.43 -2.74 -13.23
N HIS A 129 10.25 -2.76 -14.27
CA HIS A 129 11.70 -2.62 -14.18
C HIS A 129 12.25 -1.29 -14.71
N ASN A 130 11.41 -0.47 -15.36
CA ASN A 130 11.82 0.77 -16.03
C ASN A 130 10.92 1.98 -15.69
N MET A 131 10.43 2.04 -14.45
CA MET A 131 9.58 3.16 -13.99
C MET A 131 10.26 4.53 -14.13
N GLY A 132 11.59 4.59 -13.98
CA GLY A 132 12.37 5.81 -14.18
C GLY A 132 12.39 6.33 -15.63
N SER A 133 12.08 5.49 -16.61
CA SER A 133 11.99 5.89 -18.02
C SER A 133 10.72 6.66 -18.35
N LEU A 134 9.70 6.65 -17.46
CA LEU A 134 8.37 7.20 -17.75
C LEU A 134 8.42 8.65 -18.29
N PRO A 135 9.14 9.61 -17.67
CA PRO A 135 9.19 10.97 -18.20
C PRO A 135 9.69 11.04 -19.65
N SER A 136 10.76 10.30 -19.97
CA SER A 136 11.32 10.25 -21.32
C SER A 136 10.39 9.55 -22.31
N LEU A 137 9.65 8.53 -21.89
CA LEU A 137 8.66 7.84 -22.73
C LEU A 137 7.46 8.75 -23.04
N LEU A 138 6.98 9.52 -22.07
CA LEU A 138 5.91 10.51 -22.27
C LEU A 138 6.34 11.59 -23.27
N GLU A 139 7.56 12.10 -23.13
CA GLU A 139 8.12 13.10 -24.04
C GLU A 139 8.23 12.55 -25.48
N ARG A 140 8.77 11.33 -25.64
CA ARG A 140 8.91 10.68 -26.95
C ARG A 140 7.54 10.40 -27.58
N ALA A 141 6.57 9.92 -26.81
CA ALA A 141 5.22 9.67 -27.30
C ALA A 141 4.57 10.95 -27.82
N ARG A 142 4.71 12.05 -27.07
CA ARG A 142 4.18 13.36 -27.44
C ARG A 142 4.86 13.93 -28.68
N HIS A 143 6.18 13.81 -28.78
CA HIS A 143 6.95 14.35 -29.90
C HIS A 143 6.67 13.60 -31.21
N ASN A 144 6.63 12.27 -31.15
CA ASN A 144 6.46 11.44 -32.34
C ASN A 144 4.99 11.25 -32.75
N GLY A 145 4.04 11.49 -31.83
CA GLY A 145 2.63 11.16 -32.05
C GLY A 145 2.36 9.65 -32.09
N GLU A 146 3.26 8.86 -31.52
CA GLU A 146 3.21 7.39 -31.55
C GLU A 146 3.36 6.81 -30.13
N ALA A 147 2.57 5.78 -29.84
CA ALA A 147 2.62 5.11 -28.54
C ALA A 147 3.98 4.45 -28.29
N GLN A 148 4.50 4.61 -27.07
CA GLN A 148 5.78 4.05 -26.65
C GLN A 148 5.57 2.82 -25.78
N LEU A 149 6.12 1.68 -26.20
CA LEU A 149 6.15 0.44 -25.43
C LEU A 149 7.59 0.13 -25.06
N GLU A 150 7.92 0.15 -23.77
CA GLU A 150 9.24 -0.24 -23.28
C GLU A 150 9.08 -1.20 -22.09
N ILE A 151 9.46 -2.45 -22.29
CA ILE A 151 9.37 -3.51 -21.27
C ILE A 151 10.75 -4.13 -21.11
N LEU A 152 11.44 -3.82 -20.01
CA LEU A 152 12.69 -4.50 -19.68
C LEU A 152 12.41 -5.88 -19.10
N GLU A 153 13.24 -6.86 -19.47
CA GLU A 153 13.10 -8.25 -19.00
C GLU A 153 13.73 -8.48 -17.62
N SER A 154 14.66 -7.61 -17.22
CA SER A 154 15.38 -7.74 -15.95
C SER A 154 15.65 -6.39 -15.30
N LEU A 155 15.79 -6.42 -13.98
CA LEU A 155 16.13 -5.23 -13.19
C LEU A 155 17.61 -4.89 -13.38
N GLU A 156 17.91 -3.75 -14.00
CA GLU A 156 19.28 -3.20 -14.09
C GLU A 156 19.60 -2.29 -12.91
N THR A 157 18.67 -1.39 -12.57
CA THR A 157 18.80 -0.44 -11.45
C THR A 157 17.66 -0.66 -10.46
N PHE A 158 17.96 -0.72 -9.17
CA PHE A 158 16.91 -0.80 -8.15
C PHE A 158 16.06 0.46 -8.16
N PRO A 159 14.72 0.37 -8.12
CA PRO A 159 13.91 1.57 -8.21
C PRO A 159 14.03 2.47 -6.97
N SER A 160 14.73 2.04 -5.91
CA SER A 160 15.04 2.84 -4.72
C SER A 160 15.99 4.00 -4.97
N THR A 161 16.64 4.05 -6.13
CA THR A 161 17.44 5.22 -6.51
C THR A 161 16.57 6.33 -7.10
N LEU A 162 15.31 6.07 -7.43
CA LEU A 162 14.39 7.08 -7.98
C LEU A 162 13.91 8.07 -6.90
N PRO A 163 13.59 9.31 -7.28
CA PRO A 163 12.89 10.23 -6.39
C PRO A 163 11.52 9.68 -5.98
N THR A 164 11.10 9.96 -4.75
CA THR A 164 9.86 9.43 -4.16
C THR A 164 9.02 10.57 -3.61
N LYS A 165 7.74 10.64 -3.99
CA LYS A 165 6.73 11.48 -3.34
C LYS A 165 5.84 10.61 -2.46
N ARG A 166 5.88 10.82 -1.15
CA ARG A 166 5.14 10.00 -0.17
C ARG A 166 3.76 10.58 0.10
N ASP A 167 2.78 9.69 0.28
CA ASP A 167 1.43 10.06 0.73
C ASP A 167 1.33 10.21 2.26
N SER A 168 2.29 9.64 3.00
CA SER A 168 2.36 9.69 4.46
C SER A 168 3.66 10.34 4.93
N SER A 169 3.56 11.29 5.86
CA SER A 169 4.70 11.90 6.54
C SER A 169 5.27 11.03 7.66
N TYR A 170 4.47 10.09 8.20
CA TYR A 170 4.79 9.33 9.41
C TYR A 170 5.24 7.88 9.14
N SER A 171 4.96 7.34 7.95
CA SER A 171 5.29 5.96 7.57
C SER A 171 5.98 5.91 6.21
N GLY A 172 6.97 5.03 6.06
CA GLY A 172 7.72 4.83 4.82
C GLY A 172 7.79 3.37 4.38
N TRP A 173 7.83 3.14 3.08
CA TRP A 173 8.01 1.80 2.50
C TRP A 173 9.45 1.63 2.05
N VAL A 174 10.08 0.51 2.41
CA VAL A 174 11.46 0.21 1.99
C VAL A 174 11.52 -1.19 1.41
N SER A 175 11.68 -1.27 0.09
CA SER A 175 11.90 -2.56 -0.59
C SER A 175 13.29 -3.09 -0.25
N ILE A 176 13.41 -4.26 0.36
CA ILE A 176 14.70 -4.88 0.72
C ILE A 176 15.19 -5.88 -0.33
N SER A 177 14.25 -6.43 -1.10
CA SER A 177 14.50 -7.32 -2.22
C SER A 177 13.42 -7.17 -3.29
N VAL A 178 13.73 -7.61 -4.51
CA VAL A 178 12.81 -7.65 -5.64
C VAL A 178 12.90 -9.01 -6.32
N GLY A 179 11.77 -9.55 -6.76
CA GLY A 179 11.68 -10.87 -7.41
C GLY A 179 11.51 -12.00 -6.39
N CYS A 180 11.36 -13.23 -6.88
CA CYS A 180 11.10 -14.38 -6.03
C CYS A 180 11.64 -15.66 -6.64
N ASN A 181 12.36 -16.46 -5.86
CA ASN A 181 12.91 -17.75 -6.31
C ASN A 181 11.97 -18.95 -6.08
N ASN A 182 10.79 -18.72 -5.50
CA ASN A 182 9.81 -19.79 -5.27
C ASN A 182 9.11 -20.22 -6.57
N THR A 183 8.82 -21.51 -6.69
CA THR A 183 8.19 -22.10 -7.88
C THR A 183 6.71 -22.46 -7.65
N CYS A 184 5.97 -21.61 -6.92
CA CYS A 184 4.56 -21.85 -6.59
C CYS A 184 3.72 -21.96 -7.87
N THR A 185 2.89 -23.00 -8.00
CA THR A 185 2.21 -23.30 -9.27
C THR A 185 1.14 -22.29 -9.67
N PHE A 186 0.61 -21.53 -8.72
CA PHE A 186 -0.41 -20.50 -8.94
C PHE A 186 0.18 -19.08 -9.13
N CYS A 187 1.48 -18.87 -8.86
CA CYS A 187 2.05 -17.55 -8.74
C CYS A 187 2.76 -17.11 -10.03
N ILE A 188 2.31 -16.00 -10.61
CA ILE A 188 2.90 -15.42 -11.83
C ILE A 188 4.10 -14.50 -11.55
N VAL A 189 4.32 -14.15 -10.28
CA VAL A 189 5.32 -13.14 -9.87
C VAL A 189 6.73 -13.41 -10.38
N PRO A 190 7.28 -14.65 -10.34
CA PRO A 190 8.63 -14.89 -10.86
C PRO A 190 8.78 -14.55 -12.35
N ALA A 191 7.71 -14.69 -13.15
CA ALA A 191 7.72 -14.34 -14.57
C ALA A 191 7.65 -12.82 -14.80
N LEU A 192 7.06 -12.06 -13.87
CA LEU A 192 6.84 -10.61 -14.04
C LEU A 192 7.90 -9.76 -13.34
N ARG A 193 8.39 -10.17 -12.17
CA ARG A 193 9.37 -9.41 -11.38
C ARG A 193 10.78 -10.01 -11.47
N GLY A 194 10.92 -11.22 -12.00
CA GLY A 194 12.21 -11.91 -12.17
C GLY A 194 12.64 -12.72 -10.95
N LYS A 195 13.88 -13.24 -11.02
CA LYS A 195 14.55 -13.90 -9.91
C LYS A 195 14.82 -12.91 -8.79
N GLU A 196 14.89 -13.43 -7.57
CA GLU A 196 15.17 -12.62 -6.39
C GLU A 196 16.54 -11.94 -6.49
N LYS A 197 16.57 -10.64 -6.23
CA LYS A 197 17.76 -9.82 -6.04
C LYS A 197 17.63 -9.09 -4.71
N ASP A 198 18.65 -9.24 -3.87
CA ASP A 198 18.72 -8.63 -2.55
C ASP A 198 19.45 -7.30 -2.63
N ARG A 199 18.97 -6.29 -1.92
CA ARG A 199 19.70 -5.03 -1.76
C ARG A 199 20.80 -5.18 -0.72
N ARG A 200 21.80 -4.30 -0.76
CA ARG A 200 22.85 -4.30 0.26
C ARG A 200 22.29 -3.77 1.58
N PRO A 201 22.60 -4.40 2.74
CA PRO A 201 22.09 -3.95 4.04
C PRO A 201 22.38 -2.48 4.34
N GLY A 202 23.58 -2.00 3.98
CA GLY A 202 23.96 -0.59 4.21
C GLY A 202 23.10 0.41 3.43
N GLU A 203 22.67 0.07 2.21
CA GLU A 203 21.79 0.93 1.42
C GLU A 203 20.38 0.96 1.99
N ILE A 204 19.88 -0.18 2.49
CA ILE A 204 18.58 -0.27 3.15
C ILE A 204 18.59 0.58 4.43
N LEU A 205 19.59 0.40 5.29
CA LEU A 205 19.72 1.15 6.54
C LEU A 205 19.87 2.66 6.29
N ALA A 206 20.61 3.06 5.26
CA ALA A 206 20.74 4.46 4.88
C ALA A 206 19.42 5.06 4.37
N GLU A 207 18.62 4.31 3.59
CA GLU A 207 17.29 4.75 3.17
C GLU A 207 16.33 4.86 4.36
N ILE A 208 16.35 3.90 5.29
CA ILE A 208 15.56 3.97 6.52
C ILE A 208 15.96 5.20 7.34
N GLN A 209 17.26 5.46 7.51
CA GLN A 209 17.75 6.64 8.22
C GLN A 209 17.24 7.93 7.56
N ALA A 210 17.34 8.03 6.23
CA ALA A 210 16.85 9.20 5.50
C ALA A 210 15.33 9.41 5.69
N LEU A 211 14.53 8.34 5.68
CA LEU A 211 13.09 8.44 5.96
C LEU A 211 12.82 8.96 7.38
N VAL A 212 13.61 8.53 8.35
CA VAL A 212 13.51 8.94 9.76
C VAL A 212 13.98 10.38 9.97
N ASP A 213 15.02 10.80 9.26
CA ASP A 213 15.52 12.18 9.27
C ASP A 213 14.47 13.15 8.68
N ASP A 214 13.71 12.71 7.67
CA ASP A 214 12.57 13.45 7.12
C ASP A 214 11.36 13.48 8.08
N GLY A 215 11.37 12.66 9.14
CA GLY A 215 10.38 12.63 10.21
C GLY A 215 9.52 11.38 10.32
N ALA A 216 9.72 10.36 9.48
CA ALA A 216 8.99 9.10 9.62
C ALA A 216 9.37 8.39 10.93
N ILE A 217 8.39 7.78 11.60
CA ILE A 217 8.61 6.95 12.80
C ILE A 217 8.25 5.49 12.58
N GLU A 218 7.61 5.18 11.44
CA GLU A 218 7.28 3.82 11.03
C GLU A 218 7.90 3.49 9.67
N VAL A 219 8.46 2.30 9.52
CA VAL A 219 8.90 1.76 8.24
C VAL A 219 8.34 0.36 8.01
N THR A 220 7.84 0.10 6.80
CA THR A 220 7.46 -1.23 6.34
C THR A 220 8.47 -1.77 5.33
N LEU A 221 9.15 -2.85 5.69
CA LEU A 221 10.05 -3.59 4.81
C LEU A 221 9.26 -4.42 3.81
N LEU A 222 9.56 -4.25 2.52
CA LEU A 222 8.86 -4.89 1.41
C LEU A 222 9.76 -5.85 0.63
N GLY A 223 9.17 -6.95 0.20
CA GLY A 223 9.78 -7.93 -0.69
C GLY A 223 8.72 -8.95 -1.09
N GLN A 224 8.91 -9.67 -2.19
CA GLN A 224 8.00 -10.76 -2.55
C GLN A 224 8.11 -11.95 -1.57
N ASN A 225 9.28 -12.09 -0.95
CA ASN A 225 9.55 -13.02 0.14
C ASN A 225 10.56 -12.38 1.10
N VAL A 226 10.08 -11.57 2.05
CA VAL A 226 10.97 -10.71 2.86
C VAL A 226 11.98 -11.49 3.70
N ASN A 227 11.61 -12.67 4.20
CA ASN A 227 12.47 -13.48 5.06
C ASN A 227 13.38 -14.45 4.31
N SER A 228 13.42 -14.41 2.96
CA SER A 228 14.54 -14.99 2.20
C SER A 228 15.66 -14.00 1.91
N TYR A 229 15.52 -12.75 2.37
CA TYR A 229 16.58 -11.75 2.23
C TYR A 229 17.92 -12.27 2.77
N GLY A 230 18.94 -12.20 1.91
CA GLY A 230 20.28 -12.72 2.15
C GLY A 230 20.62 -13.98 1.40
N VAL A 231 19.69 -14.52 0.60
CA VAL A 231 19.96 -15.66 -0.29
C VAL A 231 21.01 -15.32 -1.34
N GLU A 232 21.01 -14.12 -1.92
CA GLU A 232 21.96 -13.75 -2.99
C GLU A 232 23.41 -13.71 -2.51
N PHE A 233 23.63 -13.28 -1.26
CA PHE A 233 24.94 -13.18 -0.64
C PHE A 233 25.21 -14.28 0.42
N GLY A 234 24.37 -15.31 0.48
CA GLY A 234 24.62 -16.55 1.22
C GLY A 234 24.45 -16.48 2.75
N ASP A 235 23.74 -15.49 3.28
CA ASP A 235 23.52 -15.32 4.73
C ASP A 235 22.04 -15.55 5.11
N ARG A 236 21.74 -16.74 5.62
CA ARG A 236 20.38 -17.13 6.04
C ARG A 236 19.83 -16.36 7.23
N LEU A 237 20.69 -15.65 7.98
CA LEU A 237 20.31 -14.85 9.14
C LEU A 237 20.27 -13.35 8.81
N ALA A 238 20.46 -12.97 7.55
CA ALA A 238 20.55 -11.57 7.16
C ALA A 238 19.28 -10.79 7.48
N PHE A 239 18.09 -11.39 7.35
CA PHE A 239 16.84 -10.72 7.68
C PHE A 239 16.72 -10.41 9.18
N GLY A 240 16.99 -11.38 10.06
CA GLY A 240 17.01 -11.14 11.52
C GLY A 240 18.07 -10.12 11.93
N LYS A 241 19.25 -10.13 11.30
CA LYS A 241 20.29 -9.11 11.49
C LYS A 241 19.82 -7.72 11.03
N LEU A 242 19.13 -7.64 9.89
CA LEU A 242 18.59 -6.40 9.36
C LEU A 242 17.53 -5.80 10.30
N LEU A 243 16.61 -6.61 10.84
CA LEU A 243 15.63 -6.17 11.82
C LEU A 243 16.31 -5.58 13.08
N ARG A 244 17.27 -6.30 13.67
CA ARG A 244 18.04 -5.83 14.84
C ARG A 244 18.87 -4.60 14.54
N ALA A 245 19.40 -4.46 13.32
CA ALA A 245 20.18 -3.29 12.91
C ALA A 245 19.28 -2.07 12.69
N ALA A 246 18.15 -2.23 12.00
CA ALA A 246 17.17 -1.16 11.79
C ALA A 246 16.58 -0.68 13.12
N GLY A 247 16.31 -1.59 14.06
CA GLY A 247 15.81 -1.23 15.41
C GLY A 247 16.79 -0.42 16.28
N LYS A 248 18.03 -0.19 15.82
CA LYS A 248 19.00 0.70 16.48
C LYS A 248 19.02 2.12 15.92
N ILE A 249 18.25 2.38 14.86
CA ILE A 249 18.14 3.72 14.26
C ILE A 249 17.37 4.63 15.22
N ASP A 250 18.02 5.70 15.67
CA ASP A 250 17.41 6.64 16.60
C ASP A 250 16.20 7.35 15.95
N GLY A 251 15.06 7.29 16.62
CA GLY A 251 13.80 7.84 16.13
C GLY A 251 12.91 6.91 15.32
N LEU A 252 13.39 5.72 14.95
CA LEU A 252 12.55 4.70 14.34
C LEU A 252 11.80 3.93 15.44
N GLU A 253 10.51 4.20 15.59
CA GLU A 253 9.70 3.60 16.65
C GLU A 253 9.00 2.31 16.21
N ARG A 254 8.70 2.15 14.90
CA ARG A 254 7.94 1.01 14.37
C ARG A 254 8.55 0.44 13.10
N ILE A 255 8.80 -0.85 13.09
CA ILE A 255 9.26 -1.64 11.96
C ILE A 255 8.22 -2.72 11.69
N ARG A 256 7.75 -2.76 10.45
CA ARG A 256 6.85 -3.79 9.93
C ARG A 256 7.50 -4.50 8.76
N PHE A 257 6.97 -5.66 8.45
CA PHE A 257 7.27 -6.36 7.22
C PHE A 257 6.07 -7.21 6.83
N THR A 258 5.96 -7.55 5.55
CA THR A 258 4.87 -8.39 5.04
C THR A 258 5.39 -9.42 4.07
N SER A 259 4.58 -10.43 3.79
CA SER A 259 4.90 -11.55 2.88
C SER A 259 6.10 -12.43 3.26
N PRO A 260 6.40 -12.75 4.55
CA PRO A 260 7.31 -13.85 4.87
C PRO A 260 6.78 -15.19 4.38
N HIS A 261 7.65 -16.01 3.80
CA HIS A 261 7.33 -17.37 3.42
C HIS A 261 7.54 -18.33 4.61
N PRO A 262 6.55 -19.19 4.98
CA PRO A 262 6.65 -20.08 6.14
C PRO A 262 7.85 -21.03 6.11
N ALA A 263 8.32 -21.41 4.92
CA ALA A 263 9.49 -22.28 4.80
C ALA A 263 10.81 -21.63 5.22
N ALA A 264 10.92 -20.31 5.09
CA ALA A 264 12.09 -19.51 5.44
C ALA A 264 11.95 -18.83 6.81
N PHE A 265 10.88 -19.13 7.56
CA PHE A 265 10.64 -18.53 8.87
C PHE A 265 11.39 -19.33 9.94
N THR A 266 12.57 -18.85 10.28
CA THR A 266 13.50 -19.45 11.26
C THR A 266 13.25 -18.90 12.66
N ASP A 267 13.77 -19.58 13.67
CA ASP A 267 13.68 -19.11 15.06
C ASP A 267 14.43 -17.77 15.23
N ASP A 268 15.52 -17.52 14.50
CA ASP A 268 16.21 -16.23 14.52
C ASP A 268 15.32 -15.05 14.12
N VAL A 269 14.36 -15.24 13.22
CA VAL A 269 13.39 -14.17 12.88
C VAL A 269 12.44 -13.92 14.04
N ILE A 270 11.99 -14.97 14.73
CA ILE A 270 11.13 -14.85 15.92
C ILE A 270 11.88 -14.12 17.03
N ASP A 271 13.12 -14.55 17.30
CA ASP A 271 13.97 -13.95 18.32
C ASP A 271 14.27 -12.48 17.97
N ALA A 272 14.58 -12.17 16.70
CA ALA A 272 14.80 -10.78 16.27
C ALA A 272 13.57 -9.90 16.48
N MET A 273 12.35 -10.41 16.23
CA MET A 273 11.12 -9.69 16.52
C MET A 273 10.92 -9.48 18.02
N ALA A 274 11.13 -10.51 18.84
CA ALA A 274 10.92 -10.43 20.28
C ALA A 274 11.96 -9.55 21.01
N GLU A 275 13.21 -9.58 20.55
CA GLU A 275 14.34 -8.83 21.14
C GLU A 275 14.39 -7.36 20.72
N THR A 276 13.69 -6.98 19.64
CA THR A 276 13.79 -5.64 19.05
C THR A 276 12.47 -4.89 19.23
N PRO A 277 12.33 -3.99 20.22
CA PRO A 277 11.05 -3.34 20.54
C PRO A 277 10.42 -2.55 19.38
N ALA A 278 11.25 -2.02 18.48
CA ALA A 278 10.76 -1.34 17.28
C ALA A 278 10.06 -2.29 16.31
N VAL A 279 10.36 -3.59 16.33
CA VAL A 279 9.70 -4.57 15.45
C VAL A 279 8.33 -4.91 16.02
N MET A 280 7.30 -4.53 15.27
CA MET A 280 5.93 -4.60 15.74
C MET A 280 5.44 -6.06 15.84
N PRO A 281 4.60 -6.39 16.84
CA PRO A 281 4.09 -7.75 17.07
C PRO A 281 2.95 -8.09 16.08
N GLN A 282 3.28 -8.07 14.79
CA GLN A 282 2.39 -8.35 13.69
C GLN A 282 3.10 -9.28 12.72
N LEU A 283 2.42 -10.35 12.31
CA LEU A 283 2.95 -11.30 11.34
C LEU A 283 1.92 -11.61 10.27
N HIS A 284 2.17 -11.17 9.04
CA HIS A 284 1.35 -11.56 7.89
C HIS A 284 2.01 -12.74 7.15
N MET A 285 1.60 -13.97 7.45
CA MET A 285 2.23 -15.18 6.93
C MET A 285 1.27 -15.99 6.05
N PRO A 286 1.45 -15.99 4.71
CA PRO A 286 0.51 -16.63 3.79
C PRO A 286 0.47 -18.17 3.90
N LEU A 287 -0.66 -18.71 4.38
CA LEU A 287 -0.94 -20.14 4.49
C LEU A 287 -1.24 -20.77 3.12
N GLN A 288 -2.00 -20.07 2.29
CA GLN A 288 -2.56 -20.51 0.99
C GLN A 288 -3.62 -21.63 1.11
N SER A 289 -3.34 -22.73 1.79
CA SER A 289 -4.30 -23.81 2.08
C SER A 289 -3.92 -24.54 3.36
N GLY A 290 -4.88 -25.10 4.09
CA GLY A 290 -4.59 -25.98 5.23
C GLY A 290 -4.41 -27.45 4.86
N SER A 291 -4.76 -27.87 3.64
CA SER A 291 -4.54 -29.24 3.17
C SER A 291 -3.11 -29.45 2.69
N ASP A 292 -2.45 -30.45 3.27
CA ASP A 292 -1.12 -30.88 2.88
C ASP A 292 -1.03 -31.37 1.42
N ARG A 293 -2.12 -31.94 0.91
CA ARG A 293 -2.23 -32.39 -0.49
C ARG A 293 -2.30 -31.20 -1.44
N VAL A 294 -3.15 -30.22 -1.13
CA VAL A 294 -3.27 -28.98 -1.91
C VAL A 294 -1.99 -28.16 -1.83
N LEU A 295 -1.39 -27.99 -0.64
CA LEU A 295 -0.09 -27.33 -0.47
C LEU A 295 1.01 -28.00 -1.31
N LYS A 296 1.03 -29.33 -1.41
CA LYS A 296 1.95 -30.06 -2.28
C LYS A 296 1.70 -29.74 -3.76
N ALA A 297 0.45 -29.74 -4.21
CA ALA A 297 0.08 -29.39 -5.59
C ALA A 297 0.39 -27.93 -5.94
N MET A 298 0.27 -27.04 -4.95
CA MET A 298 0.71 -25.64 -5.01
C MET A 298 2.24 -25.47 -5.07
N ARG A 299 3.01 -26.55 -4.88
CA ARG A 299 4.48 -26.56 -4.69
C ARG A 299 4.95 -25.73 -3.50
N ARG A 300 4.17 -25.72 -2.41
CA ARG A 300 4.63 -25.16 -1.12
C ARG A 300 5.55 -26.16 -0.43
N SER A 301 6.64 -25.66 0.15
CA SER A 301 7.67 -26.46 0.84
C SER A 301 7.39 -26.67 2.34
N TYR A 302 6.20 -26.29 2.81
CA TYR A 302 5.73 -26.52 4.18
C TYR A 302 4.36 -27.20 4.18
N ARG A 303 3.94 -27.66 5.36
CA ARG A 303 2.70 -28.38 5.63
C ARG A 303 2.02 -27.82 6.87
N GLY A 304 0.76 -28.17 7.11
CA GLY A 304 -0.06 -27.62 8.19
C GLY A 304 0.62 -27.71 9.56
N ALA A 305 1.21 -28.86 9.90
CA ALA A 305 1.92 -29.05 11.16
C ALA A 305 3.11 -28.09 11.36
N LYS A 306 3.93 -27.88 10.32
CA LYS A 306 5.06 -26.92 10.38
C LYS A 306 4.54 -25.49 10.54
N PHE A 307 3.48 -25.14 9.81
CA PHE A 307 2.87 -23.81 9.86
C PHE A 307 2.34 -23.50 11.26
N LEU A 308 1.53 -24.39 11.84
CA LEU A 308 0.99 -24.24 13.20
C LEU A 308 2.10 -24.19 14.25
N GLY A 309 3.13 -25.05 14.13
CA GLY A 309 4.27 -25.02 15.05
C GLY A 309 5.06 -23.71 15.00
N ILE A 310 5.11 -23.01 13.86
CA ILE A 310 5.68 -21.65 13.80
C ILE A 310 4.81 -20.68 14.62
N LEU A 311 3.48 -20.75 14.49
CA LEU A 311 2.56 -19.89 15.24
C LEU A 311 2.67 -20.14 16.75
N ASP A 312 2.83 -21.39 17.17
CA ASP A 312 3.01 -21.75 18.58
C ASP A 312 4.28 -21.10 19.15
N ARG A 313 5.39 -21.14 18.41
CA ARG A 313 6.65 -20.49 18.84
C ARG A 313 6.54 -18.97 18.88
N VAL A 314 5.89 -18.36 17.88
CA VAL A 314 5.62 -16.92 17.86
C VAL A 314 4.78 -16.52 19.07
N ARG A 315 3.70 -17.24 19.37
CA ARG A 315 2.82 -16.97 20.52
C ARG A 315 3.49 -17.22 21.86
N ALA A 316 4.42 -18.16 21.94
CA ALA A 316 5.18 -18.41 23.17
C ALA A 316 6.06 -17.21 23.56
N GLN A 317 6.66 -16.52 22.58
CA GLN A 317 7.52 -15.35 22.83
C GLN A 317 6.76 -14.02 22.77
N MET A 318 5.74 -13.93 21.92
CA MET A 318 4.91 -12.75 21.69
C MET A 318 3.41 -13.13 21.76
N PRO A 319 2.85 -13.34 22.97
CA PRO A 319 1.50 -13.86 23.15
C PRO A 319 0.39 -13.03 22.51
N ASN A 320 0.61 -11.71 22.38
CA ASN A 320 -0.35 -10.78 21.79
C ASN A 320 -0.07 -10.47 20.30
N ALA A 321 0.80 -11.24 19.62
CA ALA A 321 1.11 -11.01 18.22
C ALA A 321 -0.12 -11.22 17.32
N ALA A 322 -0.48 -10.21 16.52
CA ALA A 322 -1.55 -10.35 15.54
C ALA A 322 -1.03 -11.08 14.31
N ILE A 323 -1.52 -12.30 14.12
CA ILE A 323 -1.18 -13.13 12.96
C ILE A 323 -2.26 -12.97 11.90
N SER A 324 -1.86 -12.65 10.68
CA SER A 324 -2.73 -12.62 9.50
C SER A 324 -2.19 -13.52 8.39
N THR A 325 -3.04 -13.84 7.42
CA THR A 325 -2.71 -14.81 6.36
C THR A 325 -3.41 -14.50 5.05
N ASP A 326 -2.97 -15.18 3.99
CA ASP A 326 -3.70 -15.30 2.73
C ASP A 326 -4.15 -16.76 2.53
N ILE A 327 -5.36 -16.97 2.03
CA ILE A 327 -5.92 -18.29 1.73
C ILE A 327 -6.55 -18.29 0.33
N ILE A 328 -6.29 -19.33 -0.44
CA ILE A 328 -6.87 -19.56 -1.77
C ILE A 328 -7.83 -20.74 -1.68
N VAL A 329 -9.08 -20.52 -2.09
CA VAL A 329 -10.14 -21.53 -2.14
C VAL A 329 -10.41 -21.93 -3.59
N GLY A 330 -10.64 -23.22 -3.84
CA GLY A 330 -10.95 -23.73 -5.17
C GLY A 330 -9.73 -23.99 -6.04
N PHE A 331 -8.57 -24.29 -5.44
CA PHE A 331 -7.39 -24.66 -6.21
C PHE A 331 -7.66 -25.92 -7.05
N PRO A 332 -7.05 -26.09 -8.25
CA PRO A 332 -7.30 -27.25 -9.10
C PRO A 332 -7.12 -28.57 -8.35
N GLY A 333 -8.16 -29.40 -8.38
CA GLY A 333 -8.24 -30.68 -7.71
C GLY A 333 -8.59 -30.64 -6.21
N GLU A 334 -8.93 -29.50 -5.61
CA GLU A 334 -9.32 -29.38 -4.18
C GLU A 334 -10.65 -30.08 -3.87
N THR A 335 -10.64 -31.08 -2.98
CA THR A 335 -11.84 -31.82 -2.55
C THR A 335 -12.49 -31.19 -1.30
N GLU A 336 -13.65 -31.70 -0.89
CA GLU A 336 -14.30 -31.20 0.33
C GLU A 336 -13.47 -31.52 1.57
N GLU A 337 -12.80 -32.68 1.61
CA GLU A 337 -11.92 -33.08 2.72
C GLU A 337 -10.74 -32.11 2.86
N ASP A 338 -10.15 -31.66 1.73
CA ASP A 338 -9.07 -30.67 1.78
C ASP A 338 -9.56 -29.30 2.29
N PHE A 339 -10.78 -28.94 1.92
CA PHE A 339 -11.40 -27.72 2.39
C PHE A 339 -11.70 -27.79 3.89
N GLN A 340 -12.18 -28.92 4.40
CA GLN A 340 -12.35 -29.16 5.84
C GLN A 340 -11.01 -29.05 6.58
N GLU A 341 -9.92 -29.59 6.04
CA GLU A 341 -8.58 -29.40 6.62
C GLU A 341 -8.16 -27.93 6.64
N THR A 342 -8.55 -27.15 5.63
CA THR A 342 -8.32 -25.70 5.62
C THR A 342 -9.09 -25.00 6.74
N LEU A 343 -10.37 -25.32 6.93
CA LEU A 343 -11.16 -24.79 8.04
C LEU A 343 -10.56 -25.18 9.40
N ARG A 344 -10.14 -26.44 9.56
CA ARG A 344 -9.49 -26.93 10.79
C ARG A 344 -8.21 -26.15 11.13
N VAL A 345 -7.35 -25.91 10.14
CA VAL A 345 -6.12 -25.13 10.35
C VAL A 345 -6.43 -23.67 10.67
N VAL A 346 -7.44 -23.07 10.02
CA VAL A 346 -7.87 -21.69 10.32
C VAL A 346 -8.39 -21.56 11.75
N GLU A 347 -9.22 -22.50 12.19
CA GLU A 347 -9.74 -22.54 13.57
C GLU A 347 -8.61 -22.61 14.60
N GLN A 348 -7.64 -23.50 14.38
CA GLN A 348 -6.48 -23.66 15.28
C GLN A 348 -5.53 -22.46 15.22
N ALA A 349 -5.32 -21.91 14.03
CA ALA A 349 -4.42 -20.80 13.82
C ALA A 349 -4.96 -19.49 14.38
N ARG A 350 -6.28 -19.34 14.58
CA ARG A 350 -6.93 -18.14 15.14
C ARG A 350 -6.35 -16.83 14.57
N PHE A 351 -6.43 -16.67 13.26
CA PHE A 351 -5.89 -15.47 12.61
C PHE A 351 -6.68 -14.23 13.01
N ALA A 352 -6.00 -13.15 13.37
CA ALA A 352 -6.62 -11.85 13.64
C ALA A 352 -7.27 -11.27 12.36
N THR A 353 -6.76 -11.63 11.19
CA THR A 353 -7.34 -11.30 9.88
C THR A 353 -6.86 -12.32 8.85
N ALA A 354 -7.72 -12.73 7.91
CA ALA A 354 -7.29 -13.47 6.73
C ALA A 354 -7.80 -12.79 5.45
N PHE A 355 -6.93 -12.70 4.45
CA PHE A 355 -7.35 -12.35 3.10
C PHE A 355 -7.67 -13.63 2.34
N THR A 356 -8.96 -13.81 2.05
CA THR A 356 -9.46 -14.98 1.35
C THR A 356 -9.64 -14.65 -0.14
N PHE A 357 -9.21 -15.57 -0.99
CA PHE A 357 -9.27 -15.42 -2.44
C PHE A 357 -9.88 -16.66 -3.07
N GLN A 358 -10.73 -16.47 -4.06
CA GLN A 358 -11.09 -17.55 -4.96
C GLN A 358 -9.94 -17.78 -5.94
N TYR A 359 -9.62 -19.04 -6.22
CA TYR A 359 -8.63 -19.37 -7.21
C TYR A 359 -9.06 -18.81 -8.57
N SER A 360 -8.15 -18.07 -9.20
CA SER A 360 -8.36 -17.47 -10.51
C SER A 360 -7.28 -18.00 -11.46
N ILE A 361 -7.72 -18.55 -12.59
CA ILE A 361 -6.85 -19.10 -13.62
C ILE A 361 -6.00 -17.97 -14.22
N ARG A 362 -4.68 -18.10 -14.15
CA ARG A 362 -3.74 -17.12 -14.70
C ARG A 362 -2.91 -17.73 -15.82
N PRO A 363 -3.09 -17.28 -17.08
CA PRO A 363 -2.24 -17.70 -18.19
C PRO A 363 -0.76 -17.54 -17.85
N GLY A 364 0.04 -18.56 -18.19
CA GLY A 364 1.48 -18.61 -17.87
C GLY A 364 1.84 -19.23 -16.53
N THR A 365 0.87 -19.57 -15.67
CA THR A 365 1.12 -20.31 -14.42
C THR A 365 0.89 -21.82 -14.61
N PRO A 366 1.67 -22.70 -13.96
CA PRO A 366 1.45 -24.15 -14.05
C PRO A 366 0.03 -24.60 -13.62
N ALA A 367 -0.58 -23.93 -12.64
CA ALA A 367 -1.91 -24.26 -12.15
C ALA A 367 -3.02 -23.94 -13.17
N ALA A 368 -2.77 -23.04 -14.12
CA ALA A 368 -3.76 -22.67 -15.14
C ALA A 368 -4.08 -23.80 -16.11
N THR A 369 -3.16 -24.74 -16.30
CA THR A 369 -3.33 -25.91 -17.18
C THR A 369 -3.50 -27.22 -16.40
N MET A 370 -3.64 -27.16 -15.08
CA MET A 370 -3.93 -28.36 -14.28
C MET A 370 -5.34 -28.88 -14.59
N PRO A 371 -5.53 -30.21 -14.64
CA PRO A 371 -6.87 -30.80 -14.71
C PRO A 371 -7.66 -30.51 -13.43
N ASP A 372 -8.94 -30.87 -13.42
CA ASP A 372 -9.81 -30.85 -12.23
C ASP A 372 -10.04 -29.45 -11.64
N GLN A 373 -10.25 -28.45 -12.51
CA GLN A 373 -10.71 -27.12 -12.09
C GLN A 373 -12.04 -27.25 -11.32
N VAL A 374 -12.11 -26.63 -10.15
CA VAL A 374 -13.29 -26.74 -9.26
C VAL A 374 -14.44 -25.87 -9.81
N PRO A 375 -15.70 -26.38 -9.89
CA PRO A 375 -16.83 -25.59 -10.37
C PRO A 375 -17.05 -24.32 -9.53
N LYS A 376 -17.34 -23.20 -10.19
CA LYS A 376 -17.51 -21.88 -9.54
C LYS A 376 -18.50 -21.89 -8.37
N ALA A 377 -19.61 -22.62 -8.48
CA ALA A 377 -20.59 -22.71 -7.41
C ALA A 377 -20.01 -23.35 -6.13
N VAL A 378 -19.14 -24.36 -6.27
CA VAL A 378 -18.45 -25.02 -5.14
C VAL A 378 -17.41 -24.08 -4.54
N VAL A 379 -16.65 -23.36 -5.38
CA VAL A 379 -15.68 -22.36 -4.91
C VAL A 379 -16.38 -21.25 -4.12
N GLN A 380 -17.55 -20.80 -4.58
CA GLN A 380 -18.35 -19.78 -3.90
C GLN A 380 -18.85 -20.26 -2.53
N ASP A 381 -19.45 -21.45 -2.46
CA ASP A 381 -19.89 -22.05 -1.18
C ASP A 381 -18.75 -22.13 -0.16
N ARG A 382 -17.59 -22.67 -0.59
CA ARG A 382 -16.41 -22.78 0.27
C ARG A 382 -15.88 -21.43 0.70
N TYR A 383 -15.85 -20.45 -0.21
CA TYR A 383 -15.44 -19.08 0.11
C TYR A 383 -16.34 -18.47 1.21
N GLU A 384 -17.67 -18.61 1.08
CA GLU A 384 -18.63 -18.08 2.06
C GLU A 384 -18.48 -18.75 3.44
N ARG A 385 -18.31 -20.07 3.47
CA ARG A 385 -18.08 -20.84 4.71
C ARG A 385 -16.78 -20.43 5.41
N LEU A 386 -15.70 -20.26 4.64
CA LEU A 386 -14.41 -19.79 5.17
C LEU A 386 -14.50 -18.34 5.64
N ALA A 387 -15.19 -17.47 4.91
CA ALA A 387 -15.38 -16.07 5.29
C ALA A 387 -16.15 -15.96 6.61
N ALA A 388 -17.26 -16.70 6.76
CA ALA A 388 -18.04 -16.74 7.99
C ALA A 388 -17.20 -17.26 9.18
N LEU A 389 -16.38 -18.29 8.95
CA LEU A 389 -15.46 -18.80 9.97
C LEU A 389 -14.45 -17.74 10.42
N GLN A 390 -13.78 -17.10 9.47
CA GLN A 390 -12.79 -16.08 9.75
C GLN A 390 -13.42 -14.85 10.42
N GLU A 391 -14.61 -14.43 10.01
CA GLU A 391 -15.30 -13.27 10.60
C GLU A 391 -15.60 -13.50 12.08
N ARG A 392 -16.08 -14.71 12.43
CA ARG A 392 -16.27 -15.12 13.82
C ARG A 392 -14.97 -15.05 14.61
N ILE A 393 -13.89 -15.65 14.09
CA ILE A 393 -12.57 -15.65 14.76
C ILE A 393 -12.07 -14.21 14.94
N SER A 394 -12.12 -13.39 13.89
CA SER A 394 -11.67 -11.99 13.96
C SER A 394 -12.45 -11.20 15.03
N LEU A 395 -13.76 -11.42 15.14
CA LEU A 395 -14.59 -10.80 16.18
C LEU A 395 -14.18 -11.27 17.57
N GLU A 396 -14.01 -12.58 17.80
CA GLU A 396 -13.54 -13.12 19.08
C GLU A 396 -12.17 -12.54 19.48
N GLU A 397 -11.22 -12.49 18.55
CA GLU A 397 -9.89 -11.91 18.78
C GLU A 397 -9.97 -10.40 19.08
N ASN A 398 -10.88 -9.67 18.45
CA ASN A 398 -11.11 -8.24 18.70
C ASN A 398 -11.83 -7.99 20.03
N GLN A 399 -12.78 -8.84 20.42
CA GLN A 399 -13.46 -8.74 21.72
C GLN A 399 -12.49 -8.93 22.89
N ALA A 400 -11.46 -9.77 22.74
CA ALA A 400 -10.39 -9.93 23.73
C ALA A 400 -9.56 -8.66 23.99
N MET A 401 -9.68 -7.64 23.13
CA MET A 401 -9.03 -6.34 23.29
C MET A 401 -9.86 -5.35 24.10
N ILE A 402 -11.16 -5.58 24.31
CA ILE A 402 -12.02 -4.67 25.07
C ILE A 402 -11.47 -4.51 26.50
N GLY A 403 -11.39 -3.26 26.96
CA GLY A 403 -10.83 -2.88 28.25
C GLY A 403 -9.29 -2.79 28.27
N ARG A 404 -8.59 -3.18 27.20
CA ARG A 404 -7.14 -3.01 27.11
C ARG A 404 -6.79 -1.59 26.68
N GLU A 405 -5.70 -1.11 27.26
CA GLU A 405 -5.04 0.13 26.85
C GLU A 405 -4.12 -0.14 25.65
N VAL A 406 -4.22 0.70 24.62
CA VAL A 406 -3.46 0.58 23.37
C VAL A 406 -2.91 1.94 22.92
N GLU A 407 -1.66 1.96 22.45
CA GLU A 407 -1.03 3.14 21.86
C GLU A 407 -1.21 3.14 20.33
N LEU A 408 -1.88 4.16 19.81
CA LEU A 408 -2.23 4.31 18.41
C LEU A 408 -1.32 5.32 17.73
N LEU A 409 -0.77 4.94 16.58
CA LEU A 409 -0.21 5.90 15.64
C LEU A 409 -1.37 6.50 14.83
N VAL A 410 -1.57 7.81 14.96
CA VAL A 410 -2.69 8.51 14.30
C VAL A 410 -2.45 8.55 12.80
N ALA A 411 -3.47 8.13 12.05
CA ALA A 411 -3.42 8.09 10.59
C ALA A 411 -3.93 9.41 9.97
N ASN A 412 -3.61 9.61 8.69
CA ASN A 412 -4.29 10.61 7.87
C ASN A 412 -5.79 10.25 7.78
N GLY A 413 -6.66 11.26 7.80
CA GLY A 413 -8.11 11.11 8.01
C GLY A 413 -8.79 9.96 7.27
N GLY A 414 -9.77 9.34 7.92
CA GLY A 414 -10.61 8.28 7.38
C GLY A 414 -11.80 8.80 6.55
N ARG A 415 -12.31 7.92 5.68
CA ARG A 415 -13.41 8.21 4.74
C ARG A 415 -14.72 8.69 5.40
N LYS A 416 -14.88 8.47 6.70
CA LYS A 416 -16.10 8.78 7.48
C LYS A 416 -15.80 9.63 8.72
N ASP A 417 -14.62 10.23 8.81
CA ASP A 417 -14.21 10.98 10.00
C ASP A 417 -15.13 12.18 10.25
N ASN A 418 -15.58 12.85 9.18
CA ASN A 418 -16.54 13.96 9.28
C ASN A 418 -17.94 13.51 9.70
N ASP A 419 -18.37 12.30 9.32
CA ASP A 419 -19.71 11.77 9.63
C ASP A 419 -19.79 11.17 11.04
N THR A 420 -18.67 10.64 11.54
CA THR A 420 -18.61 9.92 12.82
C THR A 420 -17.94 10.72 13.94
N HIS A 421 -17.34 11.87 13.61
CA HIS A 421 -16.52 12.69 14.53
C HIS A 421 -15.40 11.92 15.23
N ARG A 422 -14.95 10.79 14.65
CA ARG A 422 -13.85 9.97 15.15
C ARG A 422 -12.59 10.18 14.31
N LEU A 423 -11.45 10.02 14.96
CA LEU A 423 -10.16 9.85 14.29
C LEU A 423 -9.82 8.36 14.21
N SER A 424 -8.85 8.04 13.35
CA SER A 424 -8.39 6.67 13.13
C SER A 424 -6.91 6.54 13.43
N GLY A 425 -6.52 5.43 14.03
CA GLY A 425 -5.12 5.10 14.27
C GLY A 425 -4.83 3.60 14.14
N ARG A 426 -3.55 3.26 14.08
CA ARG A 426 -3.07 1.88 14.04
C ARG A 426 -2.37 1.52 15.34
N ALA A 427 -2.84 0.45 15.99
CA ALA A 427 -2.18 -0.13 17.15
C ALA A 427 -0.83 -0.78 16.76
N PRO A 428 0.02 -1.18 17.73
CA PRO A 428 1.30 -1.82 17.44
C PRO A 428 1.13 -3.08 16.57
N ASP A 429 0.10 -3.87 16.84
CA ASP A 429 -0.27 -5.07 16.08
C ASP A 429 -1.01 -4.79 14.75
N SER A 430 -1.10 -3.50 14.36
CA SER A 430 -1.75 -2.98 13.15
C SER A 430 -3.28 -3.05 13.12
N ARG A 431 -3.95 -3.40 14.23
CA ARG A 431 -5.42 -3.27 14.29
C ARG A 431 -5.84 -1.82 14.06
N LEU A 432 -6.89 -1.64 13.27
CA LEU A 432 -7.51 -0.34 13.04
C LEU A 432 -8.35 0.00 14.26
N VAL A 433 -8.11 1.16 14.85
CA VAL A 433 -8.89 1.66 15.98
C VAL A 433 -9.45 3.02 15.63
N HIS A 434 -10.76 3.15 15.73
CA HIS A 434 -11.45 4.44 15.66
C HIS A 434 -11.65 4.96 17.07
N PHE A 435 -11.27 6.21 17.33
CA PHE A 435 -11.35 6.80 18.66
C PHE A 435 -11.95 8.20 18.56
N ASP A 436 -12.69 8.61 19.58
CA ASP A 436 -13.23 9.96 19.69
C ASP A 436 -12.17 10.94 20.23
N VAL A 437 -12.45 12.23 20.11
CA VAL A 437 -11.63 13.30 20.71
C VAL A 437 -12.51 14.02 21.73
N PRO A 438 -12.41 13.68 23.03
CA PRO A 438 -13.22 14.27 24.08
C PRO A 438 -13.04 15.78 24.16
N ALA A 439 -14.11 16.47 24.57
CA ALA A 439 -14.11 17.92 24.74
C ALA A 439 -12.99 18.34 25.72
N GLY A 440 -12.14 19.27 25.29
CA GLY A 440 -10.97 19.73 26.06
C GLY A 440 -9.66 19.00 25.75
N SER A 441 -9.68 17.95 24.91
CA SER A 441 -8.46 17.38 24.34
C SER A 441 -7.94 18.25 23.18
N PRO A 442 -6.62 18.48 23.06
CA PRO A 442 -6.08 18.96 21.80
C PRO A 442 -6.31 17.90 20.72
N ARG A 443 -6.53 18.33 19.48
CA ARG A 443 -6.66 17.39 18.36
C ARG A 443 -5.27 16.83 18.02
N PRO A 444 -5.06 15.50 18.07
CA PRO A 444 -3.76 14.93 17.71
C PRO A 444 -3.53 15.07 16.20
N ARG A 445 -2.26 15.27 15.82
CA ARG A 445 -1.86 15.34 14.40
C ARG A 445 -1.64 13.94 13.85
N PRO A 446 -1.79 13.71 12.54
CA PRO A 446 -1.28 12.49 11.93
C PRO A 446 0.20 12.30 12.25
N GLY A 447 0.58 11.09 12.64
CA GLY A 447 1.93 10.77 13.13
C GLY A 447 2.13 10.91 14.64
N ASP A 448 1.26 11.62 15.37
CA ASP A 448 1.30 11.61 16.84
C ASP A 448 0.85 10.25 17.40
N MET A 449 1.19 10.01 18.66
CA MET A 449 0.81 8.79 19.38
C MET A 449 -0.28 9.09 20.41
N VAL A 450 -1.33 8.28 20.43
CA VAL A 450 -2.46 8.45 21.34
C VAL A 450 -2.70 7.17 22.12
N THR A 451 -2.77 7.26 23.43
CA THR A 451 -3.14 6.11 24.27
C THR A 451 -4.63 6.13 24.56
N VAL A 452 -5.33 5.05 24.18
CA VAL A 452 -6.78 4.90 24.34
C VAL A 452 -7.12 3.55 24.98
N VAL A 453 -8.32 3.42 25.53
CA VAL A 453 -8.86 2.15 26.02
C VAL A 453 -9.92 1.67 25.05
N VAL A 454 -9.77 0.43 24.56
CA VAL A 454 -10.73 -0.17 23.63
C VAL A 454 -12.06 -0.40 24.34
N THR A 455 -13.15 0.11 23.79
CA THR A 455 -14.49 0.01 24.38
C THR A 455 -15.42 -0.91 23.60
N GLN A 456 -15.24 -1.03 22.28
CA GLN A 456 -16.03 -1.94 21.45
C GLN A 456 -15.15 -2.63 20.40
N ALA A 457 -15.67 -3.73 19.88
CA ALA A 457 -15.03 -4.55 18.87
C ALA A 457 -16.00 -4.87 17.74
N ALA A 458 -15.54 -4.69 16.51
CA ALA A 458 -16.17 -5.23 15.30
C ALA A 458 -15.21 -6.25 14.65
N PRO A 459 -15.63 -7.03 13.65
CA PRO A 459 -14.75 -8.02 13.02
C PRO A 459 -13.50 -7.41 12.37
N PHE A 460 -13.57 -6.16 11.90
CA PHE A 460 -12.50 -5.54 11.08
C PHE A 460 -11.88 -4.27 11.68
N HIS A 461 -12.37 -3.82 12.84
CA HIS A 461 -11.86 -2.64 13.54
C HIS A 461 -12.27 -2.67 15.02
N LEU A 462 -11.60 -1.85 15.82
CA LEU A 462 -11.93 -1.58 17.21
C LEU A 462 -12.46 -0.14 17.34
N ILE A 463 -13.20 0.11 18.41
CA ILE A 463 -13.66 1.44 18.79
C ILE A 463 -13.14 1.73 20.21
N ALA A 464 -12.68 2.94 20.42
CA ALA A 464 -12.15 3.42 21.68
C ALA A 464 -12.72 4.82 21.98
N ASP A 465 -14.03 4.87 22.22
CA ASP A 465 -14.71 6.09 22.66
C ASP A 465 -14.45 6.34 24.15
N SER A 466 -14.26 7.60 24.54
CA SER A 466 -14.04 7.98 25.93
C SER A 466 -15.27 7.72 26.78
N THR A 467 -15.05 7.12 27.95
CA THR A 467 -16.11 6.80 28.92
C THR A 467 -16.17 7.78 30.08
N THR A 468 -15.15 8.65 30.21
CA THR A 468 -14.96 9.52 31.38
C THR A 468 -14.78 10.99 31.03
N ASP A 469 -14.88 11.34 29.74
CA ASP A 469 -14.53 12.66 29.19
C ASP A 469 -13.12 13.16 29.56
N ALA A 470 -12.25 12.26 30.03
CA ALA A 470 -10.87 12.59 30.35
C ALA A 470 -10.11 12.99 29.07
N PRO A 471 -9.22 14.00 29.12
CA PRO A 471 -8.42 14.38 27.97
C PRO A 471 -7.58 13.22 27.43
N LEU A 472 -7.43 13.14 26.11
CA LEU A 472 -6.56 12.14 25.47
C LEU A 472 -5.12 12.27 25.97
N ARG A 473 -4.48 11.12 26.21
CA ARG A 473 -3.03 11.06 26.42
C ARG A 473 -2.33 11.05 25.07
N ILE A 474 -1.86 12.21 24.66
CA ILE A 474 -1.19 12.43 23.38
C ILE A 474 0.30 12.62 23.62
N ARG A 475 1.12 11.90 22.86
CA ARG A 475 2.56 12.10 22.76
C ARG A 475 2.87 12.64 21.38
N SER A 476 3.34 13.89 21.34
CA SER A 476 3.84 14.51 20.12
C SER A 476 5.07 13.77 19.61
N THR A 477 5.17 13.61 18.29
CA THR A 477 6.29 12.92 17.64
C THR A 477 6.91 13.79 16.56
N ARG A 478 8.12 13.42 16.14
CA ARG A 478 8.79 14.00 14.95
C ARG A 478 7.95 13.86 13.68
N ALA A 479 7.08 12.85 13.62
CA ALA A 479 6.19 12.63 12.49
C ALA A 479 5.00 13.60 12.49
N GLY A 480 4.46 13.91 13.66
CA GLY A 480 3.50 15.02 13.79
C GLY A 480 4.11 16.36 13.41
N ASP A 481 5.38 16.60 13.76
CA ASP A 481 6.09 17.82 13.35
C ASP A 481 6.37 17.85 11.84
N ALA A 482 6.63 16.68 11.23
CA ALA A 482 6.79 16.55 9.78
C ALA A 482 5.48 16.80 9.03
N TRP A 483 4.35 16.34 9.60
CA TRP A 483 3.02 16.68 9.10
C TRP A 483 2.79 18.19 9.08
N ASP A 484 3.07 18.89 10.18
CA ASP A 484 2.89 20.35 10.25
C ASP A 484 3.76 21.10 9.23
N ARG A 485 5.00 20.66 9.01
CA ARG A 485 5.88 21.22 7.96
C ARG A 485 5.28 21.03 6.56
N MET A 486 4.80 19.83 6.27
CA MET A 486 4.19 19.51 4.97
C MET A 486 2.93 20.33 4.71
N GLU A 487 2.05 20.49 5.70
CA GLU A 487 0.86 21.34 5.59
C GLU A 487 1.23 22.81 5.36
N ALA A 488 2.24 23.31 6.07
CA ALA A 488 2.73 24.68 5.88
C ALA A 488 3.32 24.91 4.47
N GLU A 489 4.07 23.94 3.94
CA GLU A 489 4.61 23.97 2.57
C GLU A 489 3.49 23.93 1.51
N SER A 490 2.46 23.12 1.74
CA SER A 490 1.27 23.04 0.87
C SER A 490 0.52 24.37 0.80
N CYS A 491 0.34 25.05 1.94
CA CYS A 491 -0.26 26.38 2.00
C CYS A 491 0.66 27.50 1.44
N GLY A 492 1.97 27.27 1.38
CA GLY A 492 2.98 28.24 1.00
C GLY A 492 3.24 28.37 -0.50
N VAL A 493 2.66 27.51 -1.35
CA VAL A 493 2.83 27.60 -2.82
C VAL A 493 2.07 28.82 -3.35
N PRO A 494 2.75 29.87 -3.87
CA PRO A 494 2.04 30.98 -4.48
C PRO A 494 1.34 30.46 -5.74
N ALA A 495 0.03 30.69 -5.85
CA ALA A 495 -0.65 30.60 -7.13
C ALA A 495 0.08 31.55 -8.11
N HIS A 496 0.78 30.99 -9.10
CA HIS A 496 1.38 31.81 -10.14
C HIS A 496 0.29 32.47 -10.96
N GLY A 497 0.08 33.77 -10.73
CA GLY A 497 -0.82 34.61 -11.49
C GLY A 497 -0.54 36.09 -11.26
N GLY A 498 0.30 36.66 -12.13
CA GLY A 498 0.32 38.10 -12.43
C GLY A 498 1.39 38.94 -11.76
N ALA A 499 2.48 39.21 -12.47
CA ALA A 499 3.31 40.38 -12.19
C ALA A 499 2.50 41.68 -12.36
N THR A 500 2.37 42.49 -11.31
CA THR A 500 2.88 43.89 -11.22
C THR A 500 2.37 44.68 -9.99
N SER A 501 3.33 45.35 -9.34
CA SER A 501 3.29 46.61 -8.55
C SER A 501 2.61 46.71 -7.17
N GLY A 502 3.46 46.87 -6.14
CA GLY A 502 3.29 47.84 -5.04
C GLY A 502 3.07 47.28 -3.62
N PRO A 503 3.79 47.77 -2.58
CA PRO A 503 3.53 47.37 -1.20
C PRO A 503 2.33 48.15 -0.65
N GLY A 504 1.19 47.47 -0.45
CA GLY A 504 0.00 48.01 0.22
C GLY A 504 -0.10 47.54 1.68
N PRO A 505 -0.61 48.36 2.62
CA PRO A 505 -0.57 48.07 4.04
C PRO A 505 -1.57 46.97 4.44
N VAL A 506 -1.17 46.19 5.45
CA VAL A 506 -1.95 45.11 6.07
C VAL A 506 -3.23 45.67 6.67
N SER A 507 -4.40 45.20 6.20
CA SER A 507 -5.71 45.52 6.79
C SER A 507 -6.04 44.52 7.89
N LEU A 508 -6.16 44.99 9.13
CA LEU A 508 -6.68 44.24 10.27
C LEU A 508 -8.19 44.05 10.08
N GLY A 509 -8.61 42.84 9.71
CA GLY A 509 -10.01 42.48 9.49
C GLY A 509 -10.82 42.50 10.79
N LEU A 510 -11.51 43.61 11.06
CA LEU A 510 -12.64 43.65 11.98
C LEU A 510 -13.95 43.52 11.19
N PRO A 511 -14.88 42.63 11.59
CA PRO A 511 -16.13 42.43 10.87
C PRO A 511 -17.18 43.50 11.22
N THR A 512 -17.78 44.12 10.20
CA THR A 512 -18.98 44.95 10.33
C THR A 512 -20.24 44.12 10.05
N ILE A 513 -21.16 44.10 11.02
CA ILE A 513 -22.49 43.49 10.92
C ILE A 513 -23.40 44.42 10.11
N GLY A 514 -23.93 43.93 8.99
CA GLY A 514 -24.94 44.60 8.18
C GLY A 514 -26.26 43.83 8.18
N LEU A 515 -27.28 44.38 8.85
CA LEU A 515 -28.68 43.96 8.77
C LEU A 515 -29.25 44.22 7.37
N ARG A 516 -29.98 43.25 6.81
CA ARG A 516 -30.90 43.49 5.68
C ARG A 516 -32.21 42.71 5.85
N LEU A 517 -33.30 43.49 5.74
CA LEU A 517 -34.70 43.10 5.81
C LEU A 517 -35.15 42.26 4.60
N GLU A 518 -36.19 41.46 4.86
CA GLU A 518 -36.89 40.54 3.98
C GLU A 518 -37.61 41.20 2.79
N SER A 519 -37.66 40.47 1.67
CA SER A 519 -38.84 40.40 0.80
C SER A 519 -38.81 39.10 -0.01
N GLY A 520 -39.89 38.32 0.08
CA GLY A 520 -39.96 36.93 -0.37
C GLY A 520 -40.00 36.70 -1.88
N ALA A 521 -39.50 35.54 -2.28
CA ALA A 521 -39.87 34.81 -3.49
C ALA A 521 -39.65 33.31 -3.27
N THR A 522 -40.60 32.55 -3.78
CA THR A 522 -40.96 31.15 -3.49
C THR A 522 -39.95 30.13 -4.05
N THR A 523 -39.57 29.14 -3.25
CA THR A 523 -38.72 27.99 -3.64
C THR A 523 -39.55 26.84 -4.20
N ILE A 524 -39.25 26.39 -5.42
CA ILE A 524 -39.69 25.10 -5.99
C ILE A 524 -38.49 24.15 -5.98
N PRO A 525 -38.60 22.92 -5.42
CA PRO A 525 -37.52 21.94 -5.46
C PRO A 525 -37.45 21.21 -6.81
N ILE A 526 -36.23 21.08 -7.33
CA ILE A 526 -35.88 20.29 -8.52
C ILE A 526 -35.49 18.88 -8.07
N TYR A 527 -36.43 18.04 -7.61
CA TYR A 527 -36.31 16.57 -7.61
C TYR A 527 -37.71 15.92 -7.56
N ASN A 528 -37.96 14.99 -8.47
CA ASN A 528 -39.19 14.18 -8.56
C ASN A 528 -39.04 12.94 -7.65
N VAL A 529 -40.04 12.69 -6.80
CA VAL A 529 -40.01 11.68 -5.71
C VAL A 529 -40.69 10.36 -6.13
N ASN A 530 -40.96 10.12 -7.42
CA ASN A 530 -41.71 8.94 -7.88
C ASN A 530 -41.13 8.27 -9.14
N ASP A 531 -39.81 8.12 -9.27
CA ASP A 531 -39.21 7.36 -10.40
C ASP A 531 -38.61 6.02 -9.91
N ASP A 532 -39.49 5.21 -9.31
CA ASP A 532 -39.37 3.75 -9.23
C ASP A 532 -40.52 3.19 -10.07
N GLU A 533 -40.24 2.75 -11.31
CA GLU A 533 -40.99 1.74 -12.10
C GLU A 533 -40.47 1.66 -13.55
N ARG A 534 -39.51 0.74 -13.82
CA ARG A 534 -39.53 -0.29 -14.90
C ARG A 534 -38.17 -0.88 -15.23
#